data_AF-A0A1H7ER30-F1
#
_entry.id   AF-A0A1H7ER30-F1
#
_cell.length_a   1.000
_cell.length_b   1.000
_cell.length_c   1.000
_cell.angle_alpha   90.00
_cell.angle_beta   90.00
_cell.angle_gamma   90.00
#
_symmetry.space_group_name_H-M   'P 1'
#
loop_
_entity.id
_entity.type
_entity.pdbx_description
1 polymer ?
#
loop_
_entity_poly.entity_id
_entity_poly.type
_entity_poly.pdbx_seq_one_letter_code
_entity_poly.pdbx_strand_id
1 'polypeptide(L)'
;MAHVPPFPESSEEAASAESLALQACDDVDALHVVWRAYACLEKLIEPQHRSEAEELCPSRTELSTLMGLVNEELRRRIEVADVTVQALRVAVSESDVQ
;
A
#
# COMPACT_ATOMS: atom_id res chain seq x y z
N MET A 1 44.68 14.73 26.77
CA MET A 1 43.32 14.16 26.78
C MET A 1 42.38 15.22 26.26
N ALA A 2 41.91 15.08 25.01
CA ALA A 2 40.91 15.97 24.43
C ALA A 2 39.74 15.07 24.00
N HIS A 3 38.56 15.37 24.53
CA HIS A 3 37.33 14.65 24.28
C HIS A 3 36.96 14.71 22.80
N VAL A 4 36.88 13.55 22.16
CA VAL A 4 36.16 13.35 20.90
C VAL A 4 34.67 13.31 21.26
N PRO A 5 33.80 14.16 20.69
CA PRO A 5 32.37 13.97 20.85
C PRO A 5 31.95 12.76 20.01
N PRO A 6 31.03 11.90 20.49
CA PRO A 6 30.43 10.90 19.64
C PRO A 6 29.53 11.62 18.63
N PHE A 7 29.84 11.51 17.34
CA PHE A 7 28.98 12.05 16.30
C PHE A 7 27.68 11.21 16.23
N PRO A 8 26.48 11.84 16.22
CA PRO A 8 25.19 11.14 16.31
C PRO A 8 24.61 10.65 14.97
N GLU A 9 25.31 10.82 13.85
CA GLU A 9 24.72 10.79 12.50
C GLU A 9 24.29 9.39 12.02
N SER A 10 24.95 8.32 12.48
CA SER A 10 24.58 6.93 12.11
C SER A 10 23.23 6.47 12.67
N SER A 11 22.70 7.12 13.70
CA SER A 11 21.43 6.72 14.33
C SER A 11 20.22 7.29 13.61
N GLU A 12 20.35 8.42 12.92
CA GLU A 12 19.23 9.10 12.24
C GLU A 12 18.91 8.46 10.88
N GLU A 13 19.93 7.99 10.16
CA GLU A 13 19.77 7.27 8.88
C GLU A 13 19.25 5.85 9.08
N ALA A 14 19.74 5.14 10.10
CA ALA A 14 19.18 3.86 10.51
C ALA A 14 17.73 4.00 10.98
N ALA A 15 17.41 5.06 11.72
CA ALA A 15 16.03 5.38 12.11
C ALA A 15 15.15 5.74 10.90
N SER A 16 15.71 6.36 9.86
CA SER A 16 15.01 6.65 8.59
C SER A 16 14.69 5.36 7.82
N ALA A 17 15.67 4.47 7.66
CA ALA A 17 15.48 3.17 7.01
C ALA A 17 14.49 2.27 7.80
N GLU A 18 14.58 2.28 9.13
CA GLU A 18 13.64 1.58 10.01
C GLU A 18 12.23 2.15 9.90
N SER A 19 12.08 3.49 9.86
CA SER A 19 10.79 4.15 9.63
C SER A 19 10.18 3.80 8.28
N LEU A 20 11.00 3.71 7.22
CA LEU A 20 10.53 3.34 5.88
C LEU A 20 10.16 1.85 5.80
N ALA A 21 10.87 0.97 6.49
CA ALA A 21 10.51 -0.44 6.61
C ALA A 21 9.17 -0.61 7.35
N LEU A 22 8.96 0.18 8.40
CA LEU A 22 7.71 0.18 9.17
C LEU A 22 6.53 0.67 8.32
N GLN A 23 6.73 1.75 7.56
CA GLN A 23 5.75 2.25 6.60
C GLN A 23 5.41 1.20 5.52
N ALA A 24 6.41 0.47 5.01
CA ALA A 24 6.17 -0.60 4.04
C ALA A 24 5.36 -1.76 4.63
N CYS A 25 5.56 -2.09 5.92
CA CYS A 25 4.73 -3.06 6.63
C CYS A 25 3.28 -2.57 6.74
N ASP A 26 3.07 -1.31 7.12
CA ASP A 26 1.74 -0.70 7.19
C ASP A 26 1.04 -0.69 5.82
N ASP A 27 1.79 -0.40 4.74
CA ASP A 27 1.28 -0.42 3.37
C ASP A 27 0.87 -1.84 2.93
N VAL A 28 1.63 -2.87 3.30
CA VAL A 28 1.29 -4.28 3.03
C VAL A 28 0.03 -4.71 3.80
N ASP A 29 -0.11 -4.31 5.06
CA ASP A 29 -1.32 -4.58 5.84
C ASP A 29 -2.55 -3.88 5.23
N ALA A 30 -2.38 -2.65 4.73
CA ALA A 30 -3.42 -1.95 3.99
C ALA A 30 -3.79 -2.68 2.68
N LEU A 31 -2.82 -3.25 1.96
CA LEU A 31 -3.08 -4.07 0.77
C LEU A 31 -3.89 -5.33 1.11
N HIS A 32 -3.65 -5.96 2.26
CA HIS A 32 -4.45 -7.11 2.69
C HIS A 32 -5.93 -6.77 2.91
N VAL A 33 -6.27 -5.56 3.37
CA VAL A 33 -7.66 -5.10 3.51
C VAL A 33 -8.36 -5.04 2.15
N VAL A 34 -7.63 -4.58 1.13
CA VAL A 34 -8.14 -4.43 -0.24
C VAL A 34 -8.32 -5.80 -0.88
N TRP A 35 -7.35 -6.69 -0.74
CA TRP A 35 -7.47 -8.08 -1.21
C TRP A 35 -8.68 -8.78 -0.59
N ARG A 36 -8.95 -8.57 0.70
CA ARG A 36 -10.17 -9.08 1.36
C ARG A 36 -11.44 -8.47 0.77
N ALA A 37 -11.45 -7.17 0.44
CA ALA A 37 -12.58 -6.54 -0.22
C ALA A 37 -12.83 -7.15 -1.62
N TYR A 38 -11.79 -7.38 -2.42
CA TYR A 38 -11.91 -8.09 -3.69
C TYR A 38 -12.48 -9.50 -3.53
N ALA A 39 -11.98 -10.27 -2.54
CA ALA A 39 -12.48 -11.61 -2.26
C ALA A 39 -13.96 -11.62 -1.80
N CYS A 40 -14.42 -10.56 -1.11
CA CYS A 40 -15.83 -10.39 -0.76
C CYS A 40 -16.69 -10.07 -1.99
N LEU A 41 -16.20 -9.22 -2.89
CA LEU A 41 -16.88 -8.90 -4.15
C LEU A 41 -16.99 -10.13 -5.05
N GLU A 42 -15.93 -10.94 -5.13
CA GLU A 42 -15.95 -12.21 -5.85
C GLU A 42 -17.08 -13.13 -5.36
N LYS A 43 -17.26 -13.26 -4.04
CA LYS A 43 -18.36 -14.05 -3.44
C LYS A 43 -19.77 -13.49 -3.67
N LEU A 44 -19.90 -12.19 -3.94
CA LEU A 44 -21.18 -11.56 -4.31
C LEU A 44 -21.52 -11.76 -5.79
N ILE A 45 -20.50 -11.94 -6.63
CA ILE A 45 -20.63 -12.17 -8.07
C ILE A 45 -20.75 -13.68 -8.36
N GLU A 46 -20.15 -14.53 -7.53
CA GLU A 46 -20.25 -15.97 -7.64
C GLU A 46 -21.72 -16.39 -7.48
N PRO A 47 -22.31 -17.11 -8.46
CA PRO A 47 -23.70 -17.54 -8.37
C PRO A 47 -23.88 -18.47 -7.16
N GLN A 48 -24.47 -17.95 -6.09
CA GLN A 48 -24.82 -18.77 -4.94
C GLN A 48 -25.88 -19.79 -5.40
N HIS A 49 -25.50 -21.06 -5.41
CA HIS A 49 -26.41 -22.15 -5.71
C HIS A 49 -27.60 -22.12 -4.72
N ARG A 50 -28.72 -21.54 -5.17
CA ARG A 50 -30.12 -21.70 -4.71
C ARG A 50 -30.42 -21.55 -3.21
N SER A 51 -31.31 -20.60 -2.87
CA SER A 51 -32.74 -20.89 -2.63
C SER A 51 -33.48 -19.65 -2.11
N GLU A 52 -34.40 -19.12 -2.91
CA GLU A 52 -35.64 -18.41 -2.53
C GLU A 52 -35.61 -17.03 -1.85
N ALA A 53 -34.49 -16.31 -1.80
CA ALA A 53 -34.51 -14.87 -1.55
C ALA A 53 -34.01 -14.13 -2.80
N GLU A 54 -34.88 -13.31 -3.40
CA GLU A 54 -34.62 -12.36 -4.50
C GLU A 54 -33.13 -12.26 -4.86
N GLU A 55 -32.73 -12.94 -5.94
CA GLU A 55 -31.36 -12.88 -6.47
C GLU A 55 -31.07 -11.44 -6.91
N LEU A 56 -30.54 -10.63 -6.00
CA LEU A 56 -30.04 -9.29 -6.26
C LEU A 56 -28.70 -9.41 -6.98
N CYS A 57 -28.76 -9.77 -8.27
CA CYS A 57 -27.59 -9.75 -9.14
C CYS A 57 -27.22 -8.28 -9.42
N PRO A 58 -25.99 -7.84 -9.11
CA PRO A 58 -25.56 -6.48 -9.40
C PRO A 58 -25.57 -6.26 -10.92
N SER A 59 -26.09 -5.11 -11.34
CA SER A 59 -26.11 -4.72 -12.74
C SER A 59 -24.68 -4.48 -13.24
N ARG A 60 -24.50 -4.62 -14.56
CA ARG A 60 -23.22 -4.30 -15.23
C ARG A 60 -22.76 -2.86 -14.94
N THR A 61 -23.70 -1.93 -14.76
CA THR A 61 -23.41 -0.54 -14.40
C THR A 61 -22.84 -0.43 -12.99
N GLU A 62 -23.47 -1.08 -12.00
CA GLU A 62 -22.98 -1.09 -10.61
C GLU A 62 -21.59 -1.71 -10.51
N LEU A 63 -21.36 -2.84 -11.21
CA LEU A 63 -20.04 -3.46 -11.31
C LEU A 63 -19.02 -2.54 -11.99
N SER A 64 -19.40 -1.83 -13.05
CA SER A 64 -18.53 -0.89 -13.75
C SER A 64 -18.17 0.32 -12.88
N THR A 65 -19.12 0.87 -12.14
CA THR A 65 -18.89 1.98 -11.20
C THR A 65 -17.96 1.55 -10.08
N LEU A 66 -18.19 0.38 -9.50
CA LEU A 66 -17.36 -0.18 -8.46
C LEU A 66 -15.92 -0.43 -8.94
N MET A 67 -15.76 -1.06 -10.11
CA MET A 67 -14.44 -1.30 -10.70
C MET A 67 -13.72 0.01 -11.03
N GLY A 68 -14.45 1.05 -11.45
CA GLY A 68 -13.91 2.39 -11.65
C GLY A 68 -13.32 2.98 -10.37
N LEU A 69 -14.05 2.93 -9.25
CA LEU A 69 -13.57 3.42 -7.94
C LEU A 69 -12.33 2.66 -7.47
N VAL A 70 -12.36 1.35 -7.64
CA VAL A 70 -11.26 0.47 -7.27
C VAL A 70 -10.00 0.76 -8.09
N ASN A 71 -10.14 0.93 -9.41
CA ASN A 71 -9.03 1.28 -10.29
C ASN A 71 -8.44 2.65 -9.96
N GLU A 72 -9.28 3.62 -9.60
CA GLU A 72 -8.84 4.95 -9.17
C GLU A 72 -7.97 4.88 -7.92
N GLU A 73 -8.42 4.13 -6.91
CA GLU A 73 -7.67 3.96 -5.66
C GLU A 73 -6.36 3.20 -5.88
N LEU A 74 -6.38 2.14 -6.71
CA LEU A 74 -5.17 1.40 -7.04
C LEU A 74 -4.14 2.31 -7.73
N ARG A 75 -4.57 3.13 -8.69
CA ARG A 75 -3.70 4.09 -9.38
C ARG A 75 -3.09 5.09 -8.39
N ARG A 76 -3.90 5.66 -7.49
CA ARG A 76 -3.43 6.60 -6.46
C ARG A 76 -2.34 5.98 -5.59
N ARG A 77 -2.51 4.72 -5.19
CA ARG A 77 -1.49 4.03 -4.37
C ARG A 77 -0.21 3.71 -5.13
N ILE A 78 -0.31 3.36 -6.41
CA ILE A 78 0.86 3.17 -7.27
C ILE A 78 1.66 4.48 -7.35
N GLU A 79 1.00 5.62 -7.54
CA GLU A 79 1.67 6.92 -7.54
C GLU A 79 2.36 7.23 -6.21
N VAL A 80 1.69 7.01 -5.08
CA VAL A 80 2.30 7.21 -3.75
C VAL A 80 3.51 6.30 -3.56
N ALA A 81 3.38 5.01 -3.90
CA ALA A 81 4.47 4.05 -3.79
C ALA A 81 5.66 4.44 -4.69
N ASP A 82 5.41 4.89 -5.92
CA ASP A 82 6.47 5.32 -6.83
C ASP A 82 7.21 6.55 -6.30
N VAL A 83 6.47 7.54 -5.77
CA VAL A 83 7.06 8.72 -5.12
C VAL A 83 7.92 8.31 -3.92
N THR A 84 7.42 7.42 -3.06
CA THR A 84 8.16 6.92 -1.90
C THR A 84 9.42 6.16 -2.30
N VAL A 85 9.35 5.29 -3.33
CA VAL A 85 10.52 4.56 -3.85
C VAL A 85 11.55 5.50 -4.47
N GLN A 86 11.12 6.53 -5.19
CA GLN A 86 12.03 7.55 -5.72
C GLN A 86 12.71 8.33 -4.59
N ALA A 87 11.96 8.75 -3.57
CA ALA A 87 12.51 9.45 -2.41
C ALA A 87 13.53 8.59 -1.66
N LEU A 88 13.23 7.30 -1.41
CA LEU A 88 14.16 6.36 -0.81
C LEU A 88 15.43 6.21 -1.64
N ARG A 89 15.31 6.11 -2.98
CA ARG A 89 16.48 6.01 -3.86
C ARG A 89 17.37 7.24 -3.79
N VAL A 90 16.78 8.43 -3.76
CA VAL A 90 17.55 9.68 -3.63
C VAL A 90 18.30 9.68 -2.31
N ALA A 91 17.63 9.39 -1.20
CA ALA A 91 18.26 9.34 0.13
C ALA A 91 19.42 8.33 0.18
N VAL A 92 19.24 7.12 -0.39
CA VAL A 92 20.32 6.12 -0.47
C VAL A 92 21.47 6.57 -1.36
N SER A 93 21.18 7.22 -2.50
CA SER A 93 22.21 7.70 -3.42
C SER A 93 23.00 8.88 -2.83
N GLU A 94 22.36 9.69 -1.98
CA GLU A 94 23.02 10.75 -1.22
C GLU A 94 23.93 10.16 -0.14
N SER A 95 23.57 9.02 0.46
CA SER A 95 24.42 8.30 1.43
C SER A 95 25.62 7.56 0.82
N ASP A 96 25.58 7.20 -0.47
CA ASP A 96 26.68 6.50 -1.16
C ASP A 96 27.77 7.45 -1.70
N VAL A 97 27.51 8.77 -1.75
CA VAL A 97 28.43 9.78 -2.32
C VAL A 97 29.36 10.41 -1.26
N GLN A 98 29.36 9.89 -0.03
CA GLN A 98 30.11 10.44 1.11
C GLN A 98 31.02 9.41 1.79
#